data_AF-A0A2C3VLB4-F1
#
_entry.id   AF-A0A2C3VLB4-F1
#
_cell.length_a   1.000
_cell.length_b   1.000
_cell.length_c   1.000
_cell.angle_alpha   90.00
_cell.angle_beta   90.00
_cell.angle_gamma   90.00
#
_symmetry.space_group_name_H-M   'P 1'
#
loop_
_entity.id
_entity.type
_entity.pdbx_description
1 polymer ?
#
loop_
_entity_poly.entity_id
_entity_poly.type
_entity_poly.pdbx_seq_one_letter_code
_entity_poly.pdbx_strand_id
1 'polypeptide(L)'
;MEKKRRKIYSNIIMVVVLGGLLVLIFMTKESKIKDFPVPMSAIHIEDDNQADYQYISLMPISKVKGWENLGEDRHTVVFQKGDRKVIVLRYPGENTYYLFEE
;
A
#
# COMPACT_ATOMS: atom_id res chain seq x y z
N MET A 1 24.26 36.89 10.91
CA MET A 1 24.22 36.33 9.54
C MET A 1 24.39 34.81 9.51
N GLU A 2 25.43 34.26 10.14
CA GLU A 2 25.78 32.83 10.04
C GLU A 2 24.82 31.86 10.78
N LYS A 3 24.34 32.22 11.98
CA LYS A 3 23.32 31.44 12.71
C LYS A 3 21.99 31.33 11.94
N LYS A 4 21.60 32.40 11.23
CA LYS A 4 20.39 32.42 10.38
C LYS A 4 20.53 31.45 9.20
N ARG A 5 21.70 31.45 8.54
CA ARG A 5 22.02 30.49 7.47
C ARG A 5 22.02 29.04 7.97
N ARG A 6 22.68 28.74 9.10
CA ARG A 6 22.68 27.40 9.72
C ARG A 6 21.26 26.90 10.03
N LYS A 7 20.38 27.75 10.55
CA LYS A 7 18.96 27.40 10.80
C LYS A 7 18.21 27.07 9.51
N ILE A 8 18.46 27.82 8.43
CA ILE A 8 17.85 27.55 7.12
C ILE A 8 18.32 26.18 6.58
N TYR A 9 19.62 25.91 6.58
CA TYR A 9 20.15 24.61 6.14
C TYR A 9 19.63 23.45 6.99
N SER A 10 19.56 23.62 8.32
CA SER A 10 18.99 22.62 9.21
C SER A 10 17.51 22.33 8.92
N ASN A 11 16.71 23.37 8.65
CA ASN A 11 15.32 23.19 8.25
C ASN A 11 15.19 22.47 6.91
N ILE A 12 16.04 22.80 5.92
CA ILE A 12 16.04 22.12 4.62
C ILE A 12 16.39 20.64 4.78
N ILE A 13 17.44 20.33 5.54
CA ILE A 13 17.84 18.94 5.83
C ILE A 13 16.68 18.20 6.50
N MET A 14 16.04 18.81 7.50
CA MET A 14 14.89 18.23 8.18
C MET A 14 13.75 17.92 7.22
N VAL A 15 13.40 18.85 6.32
CA VAL A 15 12.37 18.64 5.29
C VAL A 15 12.74 17.52 4.33
N VAL A 16 14.01 17.45 3.88
CA VAL A 16 14.48 16.37 3.00
C VAL A 16 14.42 15.01 3.69
N VAL A 17 14.82 14.93 4.96
CA VAL A 17 14.77 13.70 5.76
C VAL A 17 13.33 13.25 5.98
N LEU A 18 12.44 14.15 6.38
CA LEU A 18 11.00 13.88 6.52
C LEU A 18 10.36 13.44 5.21
N GLY A 19 10.69 14.12 4.10
CA GLY A 19 10.23 13.76 2.77
C GLY A 19 10.67 12.35 2.37
N GLY A 20 11.95 12.01 2.60
CA GLY A 20 12.48 10.67 2.34
C GLY A 20 11.78 9.58 3.16
N LEU A 21 11.56 9.81 4.46
CA LEU A 21 10.82 8.89 5.34
C LEU A 21 9.38 8.66 4.87
N LEU A 22 8.68 9.70 4.43
CA LEU A 22 7.33 9.57 3.88
C LEU A 22 7.31 8.70 2.62
N VAL A 23 8.27 8.89 1.71
CA VAL A 23 8.36 8.06 0.49
C VAL A 23 8.52 6.58 0.83
N LEU A 24 9.36 6.24 1.82
CA LEU A 24 9.55 4.86 2.27
C LEU A 24 8.26 4.21 2.77
N ILE A 25 7.41 4.97 3.47
CA ILE A 25 6.13 4.49 4.01
C ILE A 25 5.13 4.15 2.89
N PHE A 26 5.15 4.91 1.79
CA PHE A 26 4.26 4.72 0.64
C PHE A 26 4.84 3.82 -0.46
N MET A 27 5.97 3.15 -0.22
CA MET A 27 6.51 2.19 -1.17
C MET A 27 5.60 0.95 -1.29
N THR A 28 5.50 0.45 -2.50
CA THR A 28 4.76 -0.77 -2.84
C THR A 28 5.70 -1.81 -3.43
N LYS A 29 5.36 -3.09 -3.25
CA LYS A 29 5.99 -4.22 -3.91
C LYS A 29 4.94 -5.00 -4.71
N GLU A 30 5.40 -5.89 -5.58
CA GLU A 30 4.50 -6.79 -6.29
C GLU A 30 3.86 -7.80 -5.33
N SER A 31 2.56 -8.03 -5.51
CA SER A 31 1.84 -9.10 -4.80
C SER A 31 1.98 -10.44 -5.53
N LYS A 32 1.28 -11.47 -5.06
CA LYS A 32 1.16 -12.74 -5.78
C LYS A 32 0.24 -12.61 -7.02
N ILE A 33 -0.67 -11.64 -7.02
CA ILE A 33 -1.40 -11.24 -8.22
C ILE A 33 -0.45 -10.39 -9.08
N LYS A 34 -0.20 -10.86 -10.30
CA LYS A 34 0.75 -10.26 -11.24
C LYS A 34 0.43 -8.78 -11.49
N ASP A 35 1.41 -7.90 -11.48
CA ASP A 35 1.22 -6.45 -11.70
C ASP A 35 0.26 -5.74 -10.71
N PHE A 36 -0.16 -6.40 -9.62
CA PHE A 36 -0.96 -5.80 -8.56
C PHE A 36 -0.04 -5.44 -7.39
N PRO A 37 0.22 -4.15 -7.14
CA PRO A 37 1.09 -3.74 -6.05
C PRO A 37 0.37 -3.77 -4.70
N VAL A 38 1.08 -4.26 -3.68
CA VAL A 38 0.70 -4.17 -2.26
C VAL A 38 1.71 -3.30 -1.50
N PRO A 39 1.36 -2.71 -0.35
CA PRO A 39 2.31 -1.99 0.48
C PRO A 39 3.55 -2.85 0.79
N MET A 40 4.73 -2.23 0.87
CA MET A 40 5.97 -2.95 1.18
C MET A 40 5.87 -3.74 2.50
N SER A 41 5.11 -3.21 3.46
CA SER A 41 4.80 -3.81 4.76
C SER A 41 3.84 -5.00 4.70
N ALA A 42 3.23 -5.30 3.55
CA ALA A 42 2.35 -6.45 3.39
C ALA A 42 3.16 -7.75 3.39
N ILE A 43 2.90 -8.65 4.31
CA ILE A 43 3.53 -9.97 4.39
C ILE A 43 2.50 -10.99 3.93
N HIS A 44 2.86 -11.77 2.91
CA HIS A 44 2.02 -12.86 2.44
C HIS A 44 2.02 -13.99 3.47
N ILE A 45 0.84 -14.49 3.81
CA ILE A 45 0.67 -15.71 4.61
C ILE A 45 0.48 -16.85 3.61
N GLU A 46 1.33 -17.87 3.69
CA GLU A 46 1.10 -19.12 2.96
C GLU A 46 -0.13 -19.82 3.57
N ASP A 47 -1.13 -20.06 2.74
CA ASP A 47 -2.32 -20.84 3.05
C ASP A 47 -2.41 -22.01 2.07
N ASP A 48 -2.90 -23.15 2.53
CA ASP A 48 -3.08 -24.37 1.73
C ASP A 48 -4.18 -24.19 0.66
N ASN A 49 -5.06 -23.20 0.84
CA ASN A 49 -6.13 -22.89 -0.09
C ASN A 49 -5.70 -21.84 -1.13
N GLN A 50 -5.39 -22.30 -2.36
CA GLN A 50 -4.79 -21.49 -3.43
C GLN A 50 -5.71 -20.41 -4.06
N ALA A 51 -6.98 -20.33 -3.66
CA ALA A 51 -7.93 -19.40 -4.28
C ALA A 51 -7.75 -17.95 -3.80
N ASP A 52 -7.19 -17.75 -2.60
CA ASP A 52 -7.23 -16.47 -1.91
C ASP A 52 -5.82 -16.07 -1.45
N TYR A 53 -5.24 -15.01 -1.99
CA TYR A 53 -3.94 -14.54 -1.51
C TYR A 53 -4.10 -13.73 -0.23
N GLN A 54 -3.72 -14.32 0.90
CA GLN A 54 -3.79 -13.67 2.20
C GLN A 54 -2.54 -12.83 2.49
N TYR A 55 -2.74 -11.65 3.06
CA TYR A 55 -1.70 -10.72 3.49
C TYR A 55 -1.99 -10.12 4.86
N ILE A 56 -0.98 -9.98 5.71
CA ILE A 56 -1.02 -9.03 6.83
C ILE A 56 -0.33 -7.75 6.40
N SER A 57 -0.98 -6.59 6.51
CA SER A 57 -0.36 -5.31 6.17
C SER A 57 -0.60 -4.24 7.23
N LEU A 58 0.46 -3.50 7.57
CA LEU A 58 0.38 -2.32 8.44
C LEU A 58 -0.28 -1.13 7.74
N MET A 59 -0.21 -1.08 6.41
CA MET A 59 -0.77 0.01 5.61
C MET A 59 -1.98 -0.49 4.83
N PRO A 60 -3.04 0.31 4.69
CA PRO A 60 -4.20 -0.10 3.93
C PRO A 60 -3.90 -0.23 2.44
N ILE A 61 -4.45 -1.27 1.82
CA ILE A 61 -4.44 -1.47 0.37
C ILE A 61 -5.62 -0.68 -0.23
N SER A 62 -5.54 0.65 -0.18
CA SER A 62 -6.64 1.54 -0.61
C SER A 62 -6.32 2.31 -1.89
N LYS A 63 -5.05 2.40 -2.27
CA LYS A 63 -4.58 3.08 -3.48
C LYS A 63 -3.50 2.27 -4.15
N VAL A 64 -3.80 1.81 -5.36
CA VAL A 64 -2.94 0.91 -6.13
C VAL A 64 -2.62 1.61 -7.44
N LYS A 65 -1.35 2.03 -7.61
CA LYS A 65 -0.95 2.83 -8.78
C LYS A 65 -1.19 2.04 -10.07
N GLY A 66 -1.89 2.64 -11.02
CA GLY A 66 -2.20 2.01 -12.31
C GLY A 66 -3.43 1.09 -12.30
N TRP A 67 -4.18 1.08 -11.19
CA TRP A 67 -5.48 0.42 -11.08
C TRP A 67 -6.54 1.46 -10.68
N GLU A 68 -7.70 1.42 -11.33
CA GLU A 68 -8.84 2.24 -11.00
C GLU A 68 -9.53 1.70 -9.75
N ASN A 69 -9.81 2.54 -8.76
CA ASN A 69 -10.57 2.14 -7.57
C ASN A 69 -12.06 2.34 -7.87
N LEU A 70 -12.82 1.25 -7.97
CA LEU A 70 -14.26 1.26 -8.30
C LEU A 70 -15.16 1.57 -7.10
N GLY A 71 -14.59 1.72 -5.91
CA GLY A 71 -15.30 2.00 -4.67
C GLY A 71 -15.02 0.98 -3.57
N GLU A 72 -15.42 1.37 -2.36
CA GLU A 72 -15.34 0.56 -1.15
C GLU A 72 -16.76 0.25 -0.68
N ASP A 73 -17.10 -1.04 -0.63
CA ASP A 73 -18.34 -1.53 -0.01
C ASP A 73 -18.00 -2.30 1.26
N ARG A 74 -18.34 -1.70 2.41
CA ARG A 74 -18.12 -2.23 3.78
C ARG A 74 -16.67 -2.66 4.03
N HIS A 75 -16.36 -3.89 3.66
CA HIS A 75 -15.09 -4.57 3.93
C HIS A 75 -14.33 -4.87 2.64
N THR A 76 -14.84 -4.43 1.49
CA THR A 76 -14.33 -4.80 0.18
C THR A 76 -13.99 -3.57 -0.63
N VAL A 77 -12.82 -3.55 -1.25
CA VAL A 77 -12.42 -2.56 -2.24
C VAL A 77 -12.17 -3.28 -3.55
N VAL A 78 -12.70 -2.76 -4.65
CA VAL A 78 -12.49 -3.35 -5.98
C VAL A 78 -11.59 -2.46 -6.82
N PHE A 79 -10.57 -3.06 -7.40
CA PHE A 79 -9.62 -2.42 -8.30
C PHE A 79 -9.75 -2.98 -9.71
N GLN A 80 -9.75 -2.12 -10.73
CA GLN A 80 -9.85 -2.53 -12.13
C GLN A 80 -8.67 -2.04 -12.96
N LYS A 81 -8.19 -2.89 -13.87
CA LYS A 81 -7.17 -2.51 -14.87
C LYS A 81 -7.46 -3.23 -16.19
N GLY A 82 -8.10 -2.53 -17.12
CA GLY A 82 -8.63 -3.15 -18.33
C GLY A 82 -9.74 -4.14 -17.98
N ASP A 83 -9.62 -5.39 -18.44
CA ASP A 83 -10.59 -6.45 -18.17
C ASP A 83 -10.35 -7.17 -16.83
N ARG A 84 -9.23 -6.90 -16.16
CA ARG A 84 -8.85 -7.53 -14.89
C ARG A 84 -9.49 -6.80 -13.72
N LYS A 85 -10.00 -7.55 -12.74
CA LYS A 85 -10.48 -7.00 -11.47
C LYS A 85 -9.80 -7.70 -10.30
N VAL A 86 -9.35 -6.90 -9.35
CA VAL A 86 -8.82 -7.40 -8.08
C VAL A 86 -9.72 -6.92 -6.95
N ILE A 87 -10.26 -7.87 -6.21
CA ILE A 87 -11.09 -7.64 -5.04
C ILE A 87 -10.18 -7.74 -3.82
N VAL A 88 -10.22 -6.72 -2.96
CA VAL A 88 -9.49 -6.67 -1.70
C VAL A 88 -10.50 -6.68 -0.57
N LEU A 89 -10.54 -7.76 0.20
CA LEU A 89 -11.39 -7.90 1.39
C LEU A 89 -10.56 -7.65 2.66
N ARG A 90 -11.10 -6.86 3.57
CA ARG A 90 -10.51 -6.53 4.87
C ARG A 90 -11.60 -6.49 5.94
N TYR A 91 -11.56 -7.46 6.85
CA TYR A 91 -12.47 -7.49 8.00
C TYR A 91 -12.08 -6.46 9.07
N PRO A 92 -13.05 -5.86 9.78
CA PRO A 92 -12.79 -4.87 10.80
C PRO A 92 -12.17 -5.54 12.03
N GLY A 93 -11.20 -4.87 12.66
CA GLY A 93 -10.47 -5.40 13.81
C GLY A 93 -9.23 -6.21 13.45
N GLU A 94 -9.01 -6.50 12.16
CA GLU A 94 -7.83 -7.20 11.67
C GLU A 94 -7.00 -6.36 10.69
N ASN A 95 -5.71 -6.67 10.62
CA ASN A 95 -4.78 -6.14 9.62
C ASN A 95 -4.57 -7.13 8.46
N THR A 96 -5.48 -8.11 8.36
CA THR A 96 -5.51 -9.15 7.35
C THR A 96 -6.28 -8.65 6.13
N TYR A 97 -5.72 -8.88 4.95
CA TYR A 97 -6.29 -8.57 3.65
C TYR A 97 -6.32 -9.85 2.82
N TYR A 98 -7.45 -10.09 2.15
CA TYR A 98 -7.61 -11.19 1.21
C TYR A 98 -7.74 -10.59 -0.19
N LEU A 99 -6.90 -11.06 -1.11
CA LEU A 99 -6.83 -10.58 -2.48
C LEU A 99 -7.33 -11.68 -3.42
N PHE A 100 -8.26 -11.31 -4.30
CA PHE A 100 -8.86 -12.18 -5.30
C PHE A 100 -8.76 -11.52 -6.67
N GLU A 101 -8.38 -12.26 -7.71
CA GLU A 101 -8.46 -11.80 -9.09
C GLU A 101 -9.60 -12.53 -9.81
N GLU A 102 -10.49 -11.76 -10.45
CA GLU A 102 -11.52 -12.26 -11.37
C GLU A 102 -10.98 -12.43 -12.80
#